data_AF-A0A965QUN3-F1
#
_entry.id   AF-A0A965QUN3-F1
#
_cell.length_a   1.000
_cell.length_b   1.000
_cell.length_c   1.000
_cell.angle_alpha   90.00
_cell.angle_beta   90.00
_cell.angle_gamma   90.00
#
_symmetry.space_group_name_H-M   'P 1'
#
loop_
_entity.id
_entity.type
_entity.pdbx_description
1 polymer ?
#
loop_
_entity_poly.entity_id
_entity_poly.type
_entity_poly.pdbx_seq_one_letter_code
_entity_poly.pdbx_strand_id
1 'polypeptide(L)'
;MTAPRPADAVFRPAVARAAAAVAALRARIAAQHAAGAPGVQTCGLAAELFDDVVRDVWRALLDDLPAAEAQRVGRHVALVAHGGYGRRQMAPYSDLDLMLLHDAEGAGPVAEVARRLLQDLFDAGLDVGQSVRTVAGACNLAASDATILSTLLDCRPLAGDAETPRRLAARLRGAASRRGRRLAESLVAARREEADRFGHTVALLEPNVKRSPGGLRDIQMVHWLGILLYGAESLDELVQVG
;
A
#
# COMPACT_ATOMS: atom_id res chain seq x y z
N MET A 1 3.01 9.82 20.59
CA MET A 1 4.02 10.82 21.03
C MET A 1 4.99 11.02 19.88
N THR A 2 4.73 12.00 19.02
CA THR A 2 5.65 12.43 17.97
C THR A 2 6.79 13.19 18.64
N ALA A 3 8.03 12.71 18.48
CA ALA A 3 9.21 13.42 18.96
C ALA A 3 9.27 14.81 18.31
N PRO A 4 9.73 15.85 19.04
CA PRO A 4 9.86 17.19 18.47
C PRO A 4 10.89 17.16 17.34
N ARG A 5 10.51 17.73 16.18
CA ARG A 5 11.39 17.88 15.01
C ARG A 5 12.61 18.75 15.38
N PRO A 6 13.84 18.35 15.04
CA PRO A 6 15.01 19.21 15.20
C PRO A 6 14.87 20.43 14.27
N ALA A 7 15.04 21.62 14.83
CA ALA A 7 14.75 22.89 14.17
C ALA A 7 15.75 23.28 13.05
N ASP A 8 16.88 22.58 12.94
CA ASP A 8 18.02 22.98 12.08
C ASP A 8 18.45 21.92 11.05
N ALA A 9 17.60 20.92 10.75
CA ALA A 9 17.90 19.97 9.68
C ALA A 9 17.71 20.64 8.31
N VAL A 10 18.81 20.88 7.58
CA VAL A 10 18.76 21.31 6.17
C VAL A 10 18.31 20.11 5.34
N PHE A 11 16.99 19.98 5.18
CA PHE A 11 16.42 18.95 4.32
C PHE A 11 16.79 19.18 2.86
N ARG A 12 16.90 18.09 2.09
CA ARG A 12 17.02 18.16 0.64
C ARG A 12 15.88 19.03 0.08
N PRO A 13 16.11 19.86 -0.96
CA PRO A 13 15.05 20.70 -1.52
C PRO A 13 13.78 19.94 -1.91
N ALA A 14 13.92 18.69 -2.37
CA ALA A 14 12.78 17.83 -2.68
C ALA A 14 11.96 17.45 -1.44
N VAL A 15 12.62 17.14 -0.33
CA VAL A 15 11.96 16.81 0.96
C VAL A 15 11.25 18.04 1.53
N ALA A 16 11.86 19.21 1.45
CA ALA A 16 11.22 20.46 1.87
C ALA A 16 9.96 20.78 1.04
N ARG A 17 10.03 20.59 -0.29
CA ARG A 17 8.86 20.72 -1.17
C ARG A 17 7.78 19.69 -0.84
N ALA A 18 8.17 18.44 -0.60
CA ALA A 18 7.25 17.38 -0.20
C ALA A 18 6.57 17.72 1.14
N ALA A 19 7.29 18.21 2.14
CA ALA A 19 6.72 18.63 3.43
C ALA A 19 5.68 19.75 3.26
N ALA A 20 5.98 20.76 2.43
CA ALA A 20 5.03 21.83 2.13
C ALA A 20 3.78 21.30 1.39
N ALA A 21 3.98 20.39 0.43
CA ALA A 21 2.90 19.73 -0.30
C ALA A 21 2.01 18.89 0.65
N VAL A 22 2.60 18.14 1.58
CA VAL A 22 1.88 17.32 2.58
C VAL A 22 0.99 18.17 3.48
N ALA A 23 1.46 19.34 3.91
CA ALA A 23 0.63 20.25 4.69
C ALA A 23 -0.57 20.77 3.86
N ALA A 24 -0.32 21.21 2.62
CA ALA A 24 -1.34 21.75 1.75
C ALA A 24 -2.38 20.70 1.33
N LEU A 25 -1.95 19.48 0.97
CA LEU A 25 -2.86 18.41 0.58
C LEU A 25 -3.76 17.98 1.74
N ARG A 26 -3.25 17.93 2.98
CA ARG A 26 -4.08 17.57 4.15
C ARG A 26 -5.18 18.59 4.37
N ALA A 27 -4.86 19.89 4.25
CA ALA A 27 -5.86 20.96 4.31
C ALA A 27 -6.91 20.83 3.19
N ARG A 28 -6.48 20.49 1.96
CA ARG A 28 -7.38 20.27 0.82
C ARG A 28 -8.31 19.07 1.03
N ILE A 29 -7.79 17.95 1.51
CA ILE A 29 -8.56 16.74 1.82
C ILE A 29 -9.59 17.04 2.91
N ALA A 30 -9.18 17.73 3.98
CA ALA A 30 -10.07 18.13 5.07
C ALA A 30 -11.19 19.07 4.59
N ALA A 31 -10.86 20.05 3.75
CA ALA A 31 -11.85 20.97 3.19
C ALA A 31 -12.87 20.26 2.29
N GLN A 32 -12.43 19.32 1.45
CA GLN A 32 -13.32 18.49 0.62
C GLN A 32 -14.25 17.64 1.48
N HIS A 33 -13.72 17.00 2.52
CA HIS A 33 -14.52 16.21 3.44
C HIS A 33 -15.56 17.08 4.18
N ALA A 34 -15.15 18.24 4.70
CA ALA A 34 -16.03 19.19 5.38
C ALA A 34 -17.12 19.76 4.46
N ALA A 35 -16.86 19.85 3.15
CA ALA A 35 -17.84 20.25 2.15
C ALA A 35 -18.86 19.14 1.80
N GLY A 36 -18.78 17.97 2.43
CA GLY A 36 -19.73 16.87 2.23
C GLY A 36 -19.41 15.95 1.05
N ALA A 37 -18.16 15.97 0.55
CA ALA A 37 -17.75 15.04 -0.49
C ALA A 37 -17.87 13.58 -0.01
N PRO A 38 -18.31 12.63 -0.88
CA PRO A 38 -18.37 11.21 -0.53
C PRO A 38 -17.00 10.68 -0.07
N GLY A 39 -16.97 9.89 1.01
CA GLY A 39 -15.73 9.40 1.59
C GLY A 39 -14.82 8.66 0.60
N VAL A 40 -15.40 7.85 -0.29
CA VAL A 40 -14.65 7.15 -1.35
C VAL A 40 -13.94 8.11 -2.31
N GLN A 41 -14.56 9.26 -2.62
CA GLN A 41 -13.94 10.30 -3.47
C GLN A 41 -12.84 11.04 -2.70
N THR A 42 -13.07 11.34 -1.42
CA THR A 42 -12.05 11.93 -0.55
C THR A 42 -10.82 11.02 -0.42
N CYS A 43 -11.01 9.71 -0.23
CA CYS A 43 -9.92 8.74 -0.17
C CYS A 43 -9.17 8.61 -1.50
N GLY A 44 -9.90 8.59 -2.61
CA GLY A 44 -9.32 8.55 -3.96
C GLY A 44 -8.44 9.77 -4.23
N LEU A 45 -8.96 10.97 -3.95
CA LEU A 45 -8.20 12.21 -4.05
C LEU A 45 -6.97 12.21 -3.15
N ALA A 46 -7.10 11.72 -1.90
CA ALA A 46 -5.97 11.62 -1.00
C ALA A 46 -4.86 10.74 -1.60
N ALA A 47 -5.21 9.55 -2.11
CA ALA A 47 -4.25 8.64 -2.72
C ALA A 47 -3.55 9.24 -3.95
N GLU A 48 -4.28 9.97 -4.80
CA GLU A 48 -3.69 10.67 -5.95
C GLU A 48 -2.68 11.74 -5.53
N LEU A 49 -3.03 12.56 -4.53
CA LEU A 49 -2.14 13.61 -4.05
C LEU A 49 -0.88 13.04 -3.36
N PHE A 50 -1.02 11.94 -2.62
CA PHE A 50 0.13 11.26 -2.02
C PHE A 50 0.97 10.50 -3.06
N ASP A 51 0.37 9.96 -4.12
CA ASP A 51 1.12 9.35 -5.23
C ASP A 51 2.10 10.36 -5.83
N ASP A 52 1.65 11.60 -6.05
CA ASP A 52 2.48 12.66 -6.63
C ASP A 52 3.67 12.99 -5.72
N VAL A 53 3.43 13.17 -4.41
CA VAL A 53 4.49 13.40 -3.43
C VAL A 53 5.49 12.23 -3.41
N VAL A 54 5.00 11.00 -3.34
CA VAL A 54 5.86 9.81 -3.31
C VAL A 54 6.68 9.67 -4.58
N ARG A 55 6.09 9.93 -5.76
CA ARG A 55 6.79 9.89 -7.04
C ARG A 55 7.82 11.01 -7.18
N ASP A 56 7.52 12.20 -6.67
CA ASP A 56 8.45 13.34 -6.66
C ASP A 56 9.68 13.05 -5.79
N VAL A 57 9.46 12.52 -4.58
CA VAL A 57 10.55 12.11 -3.68
C VAL A 57 11.36 10.97 -4.31
N TRP A 58 10.70 9.97 -4.89
CA TRP A 58 11.36 8.88 -5.61
C TRP A 58 12.25 9.38 -6.75
N ARG A 59 11.73 10.27 -7.61
CA ARG A 59 12.49 10.88 -8.72
C ARG A 59 13.70 11.65 -8.20
N ALA A 60 13.50 12.51 -7.21
CA ALA A 60 14.60 13.26 -6.61
C ALA A 60 15.66 12.34 -5.98
N LEU A 61 15.27 11.23 -5.35
CA LEU A 61 16.22 10.25 -4.83
C LEU A 61 17.07 9.66 -5.94
N LEU A 62 16.47 9.27 -7.07
CA LEU A 62 17.19 8.72 -8.22
C LEU A 62 18.14 9.74 -8.85
N ASP A 63 17.73 11.01 -8.92
CA ASP A 63 18.56 12.10 -9.48
C ASP A 63 19.86 12.34 -8.66
N ASP A 64 19.84 12.02 -7.37
CA ASP A 64 21.01 12.12 -6.48
C ASP A 64 21.95 10.91 -6.58
N LEU A 65 21.53 9.81 -7.23
CA LEU A 65 22.36 8.62 -7.38
C LEU A 65 23.31 8.79 -8.57
N PRO A 66 24.48 8.12 -8.56
CA PRO A 66 25.30 7.99 -9.75
C PRO A 66 24.46 7.42 -10.91
N ALA A 67 24.63 7.96 -12.13
CA ALA A 67 23.76 7.64 -13.27
C ALA A 67 23.60 6.12 -13.53
N ALA A 68 24.68 5.35 -13.37
CA ALA A 68 24.64 3.89 -13.52
C ALA A 68 23.79 3.19 -12.45
N GLU A 69 23.81 3.71 -11.22
CA GLU A 69 22.99 3.19 -10.12
C GLU A 69 21.53 3.63 -10.27
N ALA A 70 21.28 4.89 -10.61
CA ALA A 70 19.93 5.38 -10.92
C ALA A 70 19.26 4.56 -12.03
N GLN A 71 19.99 4.27 -13.11
CA GLN A 71 19.51 3.43 -14.20
C GLN A 71 19.25 1.98 -13.75
N ARG A 72 20.12 1.42 -12.91
CA ARG A 72 19.91 0.07 -12.35
C ARG A 72 18.65 0.03 -11.50
N VAL A 73 18.48 0.98 -10.58
CA VAL A 73 17.28 1.06 -9.73
C VAL A 73 16.03 1.23 -10.59
N GLY A 74 16.04 2.16 -11.55
CA GLY A 74 14.89 2.41 -12.43
C GLY A 74 14.47 1.22 -13.31
N ARG A 75 15.37 0.28 -13.59
CA ARG A 75 15.11 -0.92 -14.41
C ARG A 75 14.81 -2.18 -13.63
N HIS A 76 15.22 -2.25 -12.37
CA HIS A 76 15.25 -3.48 -11.59
C HIS A 76 14.57 -3.39 -10.22
N VAL A 77 14.08 -2.19 -9.86
CA VAL A 77 13.36 -1.93 -8.62
C VAL A 77 12.07 -1.19 -8.94
N ALA A 78 10.96 -1.70 -8.44
CA ALA A 78 9.64 -1.13 -8.54
C ALA A 78 9.18 -0.61 -7.17
N LEU A 79 8.65 0.61 -7.15
CA LEU A 79 7.96 1.18 -6.00
C LEU A 79 6.47 0.85 -6.12
N VAL A 80 5.93 0.14 -5.14
CA VAL A 80 4.57 -0.40 -5.17
C VAL A 80 3.83 0.01 -3.90
N ALA A 81 2.66 0.65 -4.06
CA ALA A 81 1.70 0.82 -2.97
C ALA A 81 0.96 -0.51 -2.73
N HIS A 82 0.59 -0.79 -1.49
CA HIS A 82 -0.21 -1.97 -1.16
C HIS A 82 -1.23 -1.66 -0.06
N GLY A 83 -2.08 -2.63 0.27
CA GLY A 83 -3.12 -2.46 1.28
C GLY A 83 -4.09 -1.30 0.98
N GLY A 84 -4.41 -0.49 1.99
CA GLY A 84 -5.34 0.63 1.84
C GLY A 84 -4.87 1.70 0.85
N TYR A 85 -3.56 1.94 0.78
CA TYR A 85 -2.97 2.88 -0.16
C TYR A 85 -3.00 2.34 -1.59
N GLY A 86 -2.73 1.04 -1.75
CA GLY A 86 -2.86 0.32 -3.01
C GLY A 86 -4.27 0.40 -3.60
N ARG A 87 -5.30 0.14 -2.77
CA ARG A 87 -6.72 0.26 -3.14
C ARG A 87 -7.24 1.69 -3.32
N ARG A 88 -6.43 2.72 -3.08
CA ARG A 88 -6.86 4.14 -3.06
C ARG A 88 -7.99 4.43 -2.05
N GLN A 89 -7.97 3.73 -0.91
CA GLN A 89 -8.97 3.82 0.15
C GLN A 89 -8.36 4.29 1.47
N MET A 90 -7.37 5.18 1.39
CA MET A 90 -6.65 5.68 2.57
C MET A 90 -7.42 6.81 3.26
N ALA A 91 -7.44 6.79 4.60
CA ALA A 91 -7.96 7.91 5.38
C ALA A 91 -6.94 9.07 5.36
N PRO A 92 -7.35 10.32 5.65
CA PRO A 92 -6.49 11.51 5.51
C PRO A 92 -5.17 11.47 6.28
N TYR A 93 -5.11 10.68 7.36
CA TYR A 93 -3.93 10.49 8.21
C TYR A 93 -3.51 9.02 8.28
N SER A 94 -3.87 8.21 7.29
CA SER A 94 -3.35 6.84 7.19
C SER A 94 -1.87 6.83 6.81
N ASP A 95 -1.18 5.83 7.32
CA ASP A 95 0.19 5.51 6.91
C ASP A 95 0.24 5.16 5.41
N LEU A 96 1.39 5.41 4.79
CA LEU A 96 1.69 5.00 3.43
C LEU A 96 2.35 3.62 3.43
N ASP A 97 1.59 2.62 3.01
CA ASP A 97 2.07 1.25 2.85
C ASP A 97 2.79 1.07 1.49
N LEU A 98 4.11 0.97 1.53
CA LEU A 98 5.01 0.88 0.38
C LEU A 98 5.81 -0.43 0.37
N MET A 99 6.13 -0.91 -0.82
CA MET A 99 7.01 -2.04 -1.06
C MET A 99 7.97 -1.70 -2.19
N LEU A 100 9.28 -1.88 -1.95
CA LEU A 100 10.28 -1.91 -3.01
C LEU A 100 10.41 -3.37 -3.46
N LEU A 101 9.92 -3.64 -4.66
CA LEU A 101 9.93 -4.95 -5.26
C LEU A 101 11.07 -5.01 -6.29
N HIS A 102 11.96 -5.98 -6.19
CA HIS A 102 13.15 -6.04 -7.04
C HIS A 102 13.44 -7.44 -7.61
N ASP A 103 14.21 -7.49 -8.69
CA ASP A 103 14.84 -8.71 -9.22
C ASP A 103 16.27 -8.89 -8.67
N ALA A 104 17.06 -9.81 -9.24
CA ALA A 104 18.40 -10.10 -8.72
C ALA A 104 19.37 -8.92 -8.95
N GLU A 105 19.20 -8.21 -10.05
CA GLU A 105 20.00 -7.10 -10.52
C GLU A 105 19.71 -5.83 -9.69
N GLY A 106 18.51 -5.71 -9.13
CA GLY A 106 18.13 -4.67 -8.19
C GLY A 106 18.61 -4.91 -6.74
N ALA A 107 19.09 -6.11 -6.40
CA ALA A 107 19.39 -6.49 -5.01
C ALA A 107 20.52 -5.68 -4.35
N GLY A 108 21.48 -5.20 -5.14
CA GLY A 108 22.58 -4.36 -4.64
C GLY A 108 22.11 -3.02 -4.09
N PRO A 109 21.48 -2.14 -4.91
CA PRO A 109 21.12 -0.80 -4.48
C PRO A 109 19.83 -0.71 -3.64
N VAL A 110 18.94 -1.72 -3.69
CA VAL A 110 17.58 -1.59 -3.14
C VAL A 110 17.53 -1.28 -1.64
N ALA A 111 18.43 -1.84 -0.83
CA ALA A 111 18.42 -1.63 0.62
C ALA A 111 18.73 -0.17 0.99
N GLU A 112 19.70 0.43 0.31
CA GLU A 112 20.07 1.83 0.51
C GLU A 112 19.00 2.78 -0.02
N VAL A 113 18.44 2.48 -1.20
CA VAL A 113 17.30 3.24 -1.75
C VAL A 113 16.10 3.17 -0.82
N ALA A 114 15.78 2.00 -0.26
CA ALA A 114 14.67 1.84 0.69
C ALA A 114 14.86 2.74 1.92
N ARG A 115 16.06 2.67 2.52
CA ARG A 115 16.44 3.47 3.70
C ARG A 115 16.33 4.97 3.44
N ARG A 116 16.90 5.45 2.32
CA ARG A 116 16.84 6.87 1.93
C ARG A 116 15.42 7.32 1.65
N LEU A 117 14.63 6.51 0.94
CA LEU A 117 13.24 6.83 0.64
C LEU A 117 12.39 6.93 1.92
N LEU A 118 12.58 6.00 2.85
CA LEU A 118 11.89 6.01 4.14
C LEU A 118 12.21 7.28 4.92
N GLN A 119 13.51 7.64 4.99
CA GLN A 119 13.94 8.86 5.66
C GLN A 119 13.35 10.12 5.01
N ASP A 120 13.46 10.24 3.68
CA ASP A 120 12.97 11.42 2.94
C ASP A 120 11.44 11.60 3.08
N LEU A 121 10.67 10.52 3.07
CA LEU A 121 9.21 10.58 3.27
C LEU A 121 8.85 10.89 4.72
N PHE A 122 9.56 10.32 5.69
CA PHE A 122 9.37 10.62 7.11
C PHE A 122 9.66 12.10 7.42
N ASP A 123 10.76 12.63 6.88
CA ASP A 123 11.14 14.03 7.01
C ASP A 123 10.13 14.97 6.31
N ALA A 124 9.42 14.48 5.28
CA ALA A 124 8.28 15.17 4.67
C ALA A 124 7.00 15.15 5.53
N GLY A 125 7.01 14.51 6.71
CA GLY A 125 5.88 14.44 7.64
C GLY A 125 4.87 13.34 7.33
N LEU A 126 5.30 12.29 6.63
CA LEU A 126 4.52 11.11 6.31
C LEU A 126 4.90 9.94 7.22
N ASP A 127 3.91 9.24 7.74
CA ASP A 127 4.11 7.95 8.38
C ASP A 127 4.13 6.87 7.27
N VAL A 128 5.18 6.06 7.22
CA VAL A 128 5.42 5.12 6.12
C VAL A 128 5.71 3.72 6.65
N GLY A 129 4.89 2.76 6.25
CA GLY A 129 5.19 1.34 6.36
C GLY A 129 5.92 0.88 5.09
N GLN A 130 7.18 0.44 5.20
CA GLN A 130 7.96 0.02 4.03
C GLN A 130 8.43 -1.43 4.15
N SER A 131 8.47 -2.15 3.04
CA SER A 131 9.14 -3.45 2.93
C SER A 131 9.98 -3.56 1.66
N VAL A 132 11.00 -4.43 1.68
CA VAL A 132 11.82 -4.76 0.51
C VAL A 132 11.64 -6.24 0.22
N ARG A 133 11.27 -6.59 -1.02
CA ARG A 133 10.96 -7.98 -1.39
C ARG A 133 11.41 -8.31 -2.81
N THR A 134 11.76 -9.57 -3.02
CA THR A 134 11.73 -10.17 -4.36
C THR A 134 10.34 -10.71 -4.67
N VAL A 135 10.03 -10.94 -5.95
CA VAL A 135 8.77 -11.61 -6.35
C VAL A 135 8.61 -12.97 -5.66
N ALA A 136 9.68 -13.75 -5.59
CA ALA A 136 9.67 -15.05 -4.92
C ALA A 136 9.42 -14.91 -3.41
N GLY A 137 10.10 -13.98 -2.75
CA GLY A 137 9.91 -13.71 -1.32
C GLY A 137 8.49 -13.26 -0.99
N ALA A 138 7.91 -12.36 -1.80
CA ALA A 138 6.53 -11.92 -1.65
C ALA A 138 5.54 -13.08 -1.82
N CYS A 139 5.71 -13.93 -2.84
CA CYS A 139 4.86 -15.10 -3.06
C CYS A 139 4.95 -16.13 -1.92
N ASN A 140 6.15 -16.36 -1.38
CA ASN A 140 6.35 -17.31 -0.29
C ASN A 140 5.61 -16.86 0.97
N LEU A 141 5.71 -15.57 1.32
CA LEU A 141 5.01 -15.02 2.47
C LEU A 141 3.50 -14.98 2.27
N ALA A 142 3.03 -14.63 1.07
CA ALA A 142 1.61 -14.71 0.72
C ALA A 142 1.03 -16.13 0.89
N ALA A 143 1.85 -17.16 0.70
CA ALA A 143 1.42 -18.54 0.85
C ALA A 143 1.33 -19.02 2.30
N SER A 144 2.04 -18.36 3.23
CA SER A 144 2.09 -18.73 4.64
C SER A 144 1.33 -17.78 5.58
N ASP A 145 1.06 -16.55 5.15
CA ASP A 145 0.45 -15.51 5.97
C ASP A 145 -0.71 -14.84 5.22
N ALA A 146 -1.92 -14.99 5.77
CA ALA A 146 -3.16 -14.45 5.22
C ALA A 146 -3.22 -12.90 5.25
N THR A 147 -2.56 -12.26 6.22
CA THR A 147 -2.48 -10.80 6.32
C THR A 147 -1.57 -10.23 5.23
N ILE A 148 -0.45 -10.91 4.96
CA ILE A 148 0.44 -10.53 3.86
C ILE A 148 -0.23 -10.82 2.51
N LEU A 149 -0.91 -11.96 2.37
CA LEU A 149 -1.66 -12.30 1.16
C LEU A 149 -2.65 -11.21 0.78
N SER A 150 -3.58 -10.87 1.69
CA SER A 150 -4.59 -9.85 1.44
C SER A 150 -3.98 -8.51 1.04
N THR A 151 -2.88 -8.13 1.69
CA THR A 151 -2.15 -6.89 1.39
C THR A 151 -1.52 -6.91 -0.01
N LEU A 152 -0.96 -8.05 -0.45
CA LEU A 152 -0.35 -8.21 -1.78
C LEU A 152 -1.37 -8.35 -2.92
N LEU A 153 -2.61 -8.76 -2.63
CA LEU A 153 -3.71 -8.71 -3.60
C LEU A 153 -4.08 -7.26 -3.96
N ASP A 154 -3.76 -6.31 -3.08
CA ASP A 154 -4.04 -4.89 -3.25
C ASP A 154 -2.87 -4.09 -3.84
N CYS A 155 -1.90 -4.75 -4.48
CA CYS A 155 -0.71 -4.07 -5.01
C CYS A 155 -1.02 -3.14 -6.18
N ARG A 156 -0.44 -1.93 -6.14
CA ARG A 156 -0.53 -0.91 -7.18
C ARG A 156 0.84 -0.30 -7.48
N PRO A 157 1.41 -0.49 -8.68
CA PRO A 157 2.68 0.12 -9.06
C PRO A 157 2.61 1.65 -9.04
N LEU A 158 3.63 2.31 -8.48
CA LEU A 158 3.75 3.76 -8.43
C LEU A 158 4.85 4.29 -9.36
N ALA A 159 6.03 3.65 -9.36
CA ALA A 159 7.22 4.08 -10.10
C ALA A 159 8.25 2.94 -10.25
N GLY A 160 9.28 3.16 -11.08
CA GLY A 160 10.38 2.21 -11.28
C GLY A 160 10.05 1.12 -12.31
N ASP A 161 10.61 -0.08 -12.10
CA ASP A 161 10.42 -1.22 -13.00
C ASP A 161 8.95 -1.64 -13.09
N ALA A 162 8.45 -1.75 -14.32
CA ALA A 162 7.08 -2.18 -14.58
C ALA A 162 6.93 -3.71 -14.64
N GLU A 163 8.02 -4.46 -14.83
CA GLU A 163 7.95 -5.91 -15.06
C GLU A 163 7.83 -6.70 -13.76
N THR A 164 8.56 -6.31 -12.73
CA THR A 164 8.56 -7.02 -11.44
C THR A 164 7.16 -7.05 -10.79
N PRO A 165 6.38 -5.95 -10.75
CA PRO A 165 4.99 -6.00 -10.27
C PRO A 165 4.06 -6.85 -11.14
N ARG A 166 4.22 -6.82 -12.48
CA ARG A 166 3.45 -7.69 -13.40
C ARG A 166 3.71 -9.17 -13.12
N ARG A 167 4.98 -9.54 -12.90
CA ARG A 167 5.38 -10.90 -12.53
C ARG A 167 4.78 -11.32 -11.19
N LEU A 168 4.76 -10.43 -10.20
CA LEU A 168 4.09 -10.69 -8.92
C LEU A 168 2.60 -10.97 -9.13
N ALA A 169 1.88 -10.08 -9.82
CA ALA A 169 0.45 -10.25 -10.10
C ALA A 169 0.17 -11.56 -10.85
N ALA A 170 0.97 -11.91 -11.86
CA ALA A 170 0.84 -13.16 -12.60
C ALA A 170 1.05 -14.40 -11.70
N ARG A 171 2.04 -14.36 -10.79
CA ARG A 171 2.27 -15.47 -9.85
C ARG A 171 1.18 -15.61 -8.81
N LEU A 172 0.64 -14.50 -8.29
CA LEU A 172 -0.49 -14.52 -7.37
C LEU A 172 -1.75 -15.06 -8.06
N ARG A 173 -2.06 -14.61 -9.28
CA ARG A 173 -3.15 -15.19 -10.10
C ARG A 173 -2.97 -16.68 -10.32
N GLY A 174 -1.77 -17.13 -10.72
CA GLY A 174 -1.49 -18.55 -10.87
C GLY A 174 -1.61 -19.34 -9.55
N ALA A 175 -1.28 -18.74 -8.41
CA ALA A 175 -1.48 -19.36 -7.10
C ALA A 175 -2.97 -19.45 -6.74
N ALA A 176 -3.76 -18.42 -7.04
CA ALA A 176 -5.21 -18.41 -6.89
C ALA A 176 -5.87 -19.50 -7.75
N SER A 177 -5.52 -19.64 -9.03
CA SER A 177 -6.09 -20.69 -9.88
C SER A 177 -5.79 -22.11 -9.38
N ARG A 178 -4.63 -22.34 -8.73
CA ARG A 178 -4.24 -23.67 -8.23
C ARG A 178 -4.70 -23.97 -6.80
N ARG A 179 -4.76 -22.94 -5.96
CA ARG A 179 -4.91 -23.06 -4.49
C ARG A 179 -5.91 -22.06 -3.91
N GLY A 180 -6.74 -21.43 -4.75
CA GLY A 180 -7.64 -20.34 -4.39
C GLY A 180 -8.54 -20.66 -3.20
N ARG A 181 -9.15 -21.84 -3.20
CA ARG A 181 -9.97 -22.31 -2.06
C ARG A 181 -9.19 -22.36 -0.74
N ARG A 182 -7.98 -22.93 -0.73
CA ARG A 182 -7.14 -23.01 0.47
C ARG A 182 -6.72 -21.61 0.95
N LEU A 183 -6.38 -20.72 0.02
CA LEU A 183 -6.01 -19.33 0.33
C LEU A 183 -7.21 -18.52 0.84
N ALA A 184 -8.41 -18.77 0.30
CA ALA A 184 -9.65 -18.19 0.79
C ALA A 184 -9.98 -18.68 2.22
N GLU A 185 -9.84 -19.98 2.47
CA GLU A 185 -10.02 -20.58 3.80
C GLU A 185 -9.05 -19.97 4.83
N SER A 186 -7.79 -19.70 4.46
CA SER A 186 -6.83 -19.05 5.36
C SER A 186 -7.20 -17.58 5.64
N LEU A 187 -7.69 -16.83 4.65
CA LEU A 187 -8.20 -15.47 4.87
C LEU A 187 -9.42 -15.45 5.81
N VAL A 188 -10.36 -16.37 5.61
CA VAL A 188 -11.55 -16.50 6.47
C VAL A 188 -11.15 -16.87 7.90
N ALA A 189 -10.21 -17.81 8.07
CA ALA A 189 -9.72 -18.19 9.39
C ALA A 189 -9.06 -17.01 10.11
N ALA A 190 -8.16 -16.28 9.45
CA ALA A 190 -7.51 -15.10 10.01
C ALA A 190 -8.52 -14.01 10.40
N ARG A 191 -9.61 -13.87 9.62
CA ARG A 191 -10.67 -12.92 9.93
C ARG A 191 -11.51 -13.32 11.15
N ARG A 192 -11.77 -14.62 11.33
CA ARG A 192 -12.47 -15.14 12.52
C ARG A 192 -11.65 -14.86 13.78
N GLU A 193 -10.36 -15.20 13.77
CA GLU A 193 -9.44 -14.91 14.88
C GLU A 193 -9.34 -13.40 15.19
N GLU A 194 -9.42 -12.55 14.16
CA GLU A 194 -9.55 -11.11 14.39
C GLU A 194 -10.88 -10.74 15.03
N ALA A 195 -12.01 -11.30 14.59
CA ALA A 195 -13.33 -11.02 15.17
C ALA A 195 -13.41 -11.40 16.66
N ASP A 196 -12.77 -12.50 17.08
CA ASP A 196 -12.71 -12.94 18.48
C ASP A 196 -12.14 -11.84 19.40
N ARG A 197 -11.23 -11.00 18.87
CA ARG A 197 -10.59 -9.89 19.62
C ARG A 197 -11.43 -8.61 19.67
N PHE A 198 -12.38 -8.43 18.74
CA PHE A 198 -13.19 -7.22 18.61
C PHE A 198 -14.69 -7.44 18.90
N GLY A 199 -15.07 -8.67 19.28
CA GLY A 199 -16.45 -9.05 19.60
C GLY A 199 -17.25 -9.52 18.37
N HIS A 200 -18.06 -10.57 18.58
CA HIS A 200 -18.80 -11.25 17.50
C HIS A 200 -20.12 -10.60 17.11
N THR A 201 -20.57 -9.57 17.82
CA THR A 201 -21.91 -9.00 17.64
C THR A 201 -21.84 -7.60 17.04
N VAL A 202 -22.79 -7.31 16.16
CA VAL A 202 -23.05 -5.95 15.65
C VAL A 202 -23.71 -5.06 16.71
N ALA A 203 -24.17 -5.65 17.82
CA ALA A 203 -24.82 -4.95 18.94
C ALA A 203 -23.83 -4.40 19.99
N LEU A 204 -22.57 -4.21 19.63
CA LEU A 204 -21.61 -3.50 20.50
C LEU A 204 -22.04 -2.04 20.62
N LEU A 205 -21.96 -1.47 21.83
CA LEU A 205 -22.25 -0.06 22.07
C LEU A 205 -21.32 0.86 21.27
N GLU A 206 -20.06 0.45 21.10
CA GLU A 206 -19.04 1.17 20.34
C GLU A 206 -18.33 0.21 19.36
N PRO A 207 -18.96 -0.11 18.21
CA PRO A 207 -18.37 -1.01 17.23
C PRO A 207 -17.21 -0.33 16.49
N ASN A 208 -16.16 -1.10 16.17
CA ASN A 208 -15.06 -0.63 15.36
C ASN A 208 -15.45 -0.64 13.88
N VAL A 209 -15.51 0.54 13.25
CA VAL A 209 -15.89 0.73 11.83
C VAL A 209 -15.06 -0.13 10.86
N LYS A 210 -13.79 -0.42 11.19
CA LYS A 210 -12.91 -1.24 10.35
C LYS A 210 -13.00 -2.72 10.70
N ARG A 211 -13.00 -3.07 11.98
CA ARG A 211 -12.70 -4.44 12.47
C ARG A 211 -13.91 -5.21 12.97
N SER A 212 -14.97 -4.54 13.43
CA SER A 212 -16.17 -5.25 13.91
C SER A 212 -16.90 -5.95 12.75
N PRO A 213 -17.70 -7.00 13.03
CA PRO A 213 -18.53 -7.65 12.02
C PRO A 213 -19.41 -6.64 11.26
N GLY A 214 -19.50 -6.77 9.94
CA GLY A 214 -20.17 -5.83 9.04
C GLY A 214 -19.37 -4.57 8.71
N GLY A 215 -18.15 -4.41 9.26
CA GLY A 215 -17.29 -3.27 9.00
C GLY A 215 -16.51 -3.34 7.68
N LEU A 216 -15.63 -2.35 7.46
CA LEU A 216 -14.86 -2.22 6.21
C LEU A 216 -14.01 -3.45 5.87
N ARG A 217 -13.51 -4.18 6.87
CA ARG A 217 -12.72 -5.40 6.65
C ARG A 217 -13.53 -6.52 6.01
N ASP A 218 -14.84 -6.60 6.27
CA ASP A 218 -15.68 -7.64 5.68
C ASP A 218 -15.95 -7.34 4.20
N ILE A 219 -16.10 -6.07 3.83
CA ILE A 219 -16.19 -5.64 2.43
C ILE A 219 -14.87 -5.96 1.69
N GLN A 220 -13.73 -5.68 2.33
CA GLN A 220 -12.40 -6.04 1.79
C GLN A 220 -12.26 -7.56 1.63
N MET A 221 -12.81 -8.34 2.55
CA MET A 221 -12.81 -9.80 2.45
C MET A 221 -13.57 -10.28 1.20
N VAL A 222 -14.75 -9.73 0.93
CA VAL A 222 -15.52 -10.06 -0.29
C VAL A 222 -14.69 -9.80 -1.55
N HIS A 223 -14.00 -8.66 -1.61
CA HIS A 223 -13.11 -8.33 -2.71
C HIS A 223 -11.97 -9.36 -2.88
N TRP A 224 -11.25 -9.69 -1.79
CA TRP A 224 -10.15 -10.65 -1.86
C TRP A 224 -10.61 -12.08 -2.20
N LEU A 225 -11.77 -12.49 -1.70
CA LEU A 225 -12.39 -13.76 -2.07
C LEU A 225 -12.79 -13.77 -3.55
N GLY A 226 -13.30 -12.65 -4.05
CA GLY A 226 -13.57 -12.43 -5.48
C GLY A 226 -12.35 -12.70 -6.35
N ILE A 227 -11.21 -12.09 -6.00
CA ILE A 227 -9.94 -12.30 -6.69
C ILE A 227 -9.51 -13.77 -6.62
N LEU A 228 -9.53 -14.38 -5.44
CA LEU A 228 -8.97 -15.72 -5.22
C LEU A 228 -9.81 -16.85 -5.82
N LEU A 229 -11.13 -16.72 -5.79
CA LEU A 229 -12.05 -17.78 -6.19
C LEU A 229 -12.53 -17.61 -7.64
N TYR A 230 -12.64 -16.37 -8.10
CA TYR A 230 -13.27 -16.04 -9.38
C TYR A 230 -12.37 -15.24 -10.32
N GLY A 231 -11.23 -14.74 -9.85
CA GLY A 231 -10.35 -13.89 -10.65
C GLY A 231 -10.92 -12.51 -10.94
N ALA A 232 -11.95 -12.08 -10.21
CA ALA A 232 -12.55 -10.76 -10.34
C ALA A 232 -11.66 -9.71 -9.63
N GLU A 233 -11.15 -8.73 -10.38
CA GLU A 233 -10.26 -7.68 -9.88
C GLU A 233 -11.02 -6.48 -9.29
N SER A 234 -12.35 -6.47 -9.42
CA SER A 234 -13.25 -5.45 -8.87
C SER A 234 -14.55 -6.06 -8.32
N LEU A 235 -15.25 -5.32 -7.46
CA LEU A 235 -16.59 -5.74 -6.99
C LEU A 235 -17.60 -5.76 -8.14
N ASP A 236 -17.49 -4.86 -9.10
CA ASP A 236 -18.34 -4.83 -10.29
C ASP A 236 -18.14 -6.08 -11.15
N GLU A 237 -16.89 -6.49 -11.37
CA GLU A 237 -16.58 -7.76 -12.03
C GLU A 237 -17.12 -8.95 -11.26
N LEU A 238 -17.02 -8.95 -9.92
CA LEU A 238 -17.54 -10.04 -9.10
C LEU A 238 -19.06 -10.20 -9.27
N VAL A 239 -19.80 -9.10 -9.34
CA VAL A 239 -21.25 -9.11 -9.62
C VAL A 239 -21.57 -9.73 -10.98
N GLN A 240 -20.69 -9.58 -11.99
CA GLN A 240 -20.90 -10.19 -13.31
C GLN A 240 -20.68 -11.73 -13.29
N VAL A 241 -19.95 -12.26 -12.31
CA VAL A 241 -19.66 -13.69 -12.20
C VAL A 241 -20.80 -14.46 -11.53
N GLY A 242 -21.71 -13.77 -10.81
CA GLY A 242 -22.88 -14.35 -10.12
C GLY A 242 -22.63 -14.65 -8.65
#